data_AF-A0A6L6YGX9-F1
#
_entry.id   AF-A0A6L6YGX9-F1
#
_cell.length_a   1.000
_cell.length_b   1.000
_cell.length_c   1.000
_cell.angle_alpha   90.00
_cell.angle_beta   90.00
_cell.angle_gamma   90.00
#
_symmetry.space_group_name_H-M   'P 1'
#
loop_
_entity.id
_entity.type
_entity.pdbx_description
1 polymer ?
#
loop_
_entity_poly.entity_id
_entity_poly.type
_entity_poly.pdbx_seq_one_letter_code
_entity_poly.pdbx_strand_id
1 'polypeptide(L)'
;MFTALNPTDSRKSFYGKAQVMTLNGVEFLMSYSTFVAYVKDGKLFKNDERWSMTTGRHIKAFSDRFALEGEYKGKRDWDARPASHINPVFLIVDPAYLDNDK
;
A
#
# COMPACT_ATOMS: atom_id res chain seq x y z
N MET A 1 -7.48 -4.53 -11.67
CA MET A 1 -6.90 -5.89 -11.78
C MET A 1 -5.89 -6.08 -10.66
N PHE A 2 -5.84 -7.25 -10.01
CA PHE A 2 -4.83 -7.55 -8.98
C PHE A 2 -3.59 -8.21 -9.60
N THR A 3 -2.41 -7.81 -9.15
CA THR A 3 -1.13 -8.41 -9.53
C THR A 3 -0.36 -8.81 -8.27
N ALA A 4 0.36 -9.93 -8.28
CA ALA A 4 1.17 -10.35 -7.14
C ALA A 4 2.32 -9.35 -6.89
N LEU A 5 2.56 -9.01 -5.62
CA LEU A 5 3.74 -8.26 -5.23
C LEU A 5 4.91 -9.24 -5.06
N ASN A 6 6.01 -8.97 -5.77
CA ASN A 6 7.26 -9.71 -5.59
C ASN A 6 8.10 -9.02 -4.49
N PRO A 7 8.71 -9.78 -3.57
CA PRO A 7 9.66 -9.20 -2.64
C PRO A 7 10.88 -8.65 -3.37
N THR A 8 11.58 -7.71 -2.74
CA THR A 8 12.88 -7.19 -3.18
C THR A 8 14.05 -8.09 -2.80
N ASP A 9 13.79 -9.21 -2.12
CA ASP A 9 14.74 -10.28 -1.85
C ASP A 9 14.53 -11.48 -2.81
N SER A 10 15.41 -12.49 -2.76
CA SER A 10 15.36 -13.66 -3.65
C SER A 10 14.20 -14.65 -3.38
N ARG A 11 13.23 -14.30 -2.53
CA ARG A 11 12.12 -15.19 -2.18
C ARG A 11 10.99 -15.13 -3.21
N LYS A 12 10.18 -16.19 -3.26
CA LYS A 12 8.93 -16.21 -4.04
C LYS A 12 7.98 -15.10 -3.55
N SER A 13 7.15 -14.60 -4.45
CA SER A 13 6.12 -13.55 -4.32
C SER A 13 5.21 -13.64 -3.08
N PHE A 14 5.76 -13.40 -1.89
CA PHE A 14 5.10 -13.47 -0.57
C PHE A 14 4.09 -14.62 -0.39
N TYR A 15 4.27 -15.74 -1.11
CA TYR A 15 3.31 -16.84 -1.22
C TYR A 15 1.87 -16.39 -1.53
N GLY A 16 1.70 -15.36 -2.38
CA GLY A 16 0.40 -14.81 -2.76
C GLY A 16 -0.28 -13.92 -1.71
N LYS A 17 0.39 -13.68 -0.58
CA LYS A 17 -0.15 -12.91 0.56
C LYS A 17 -0.02 -11.40 0.40
N ALA A 18 0.60 -10.93 -0.68
CA ALA A 18 0.72 -9.51 -0.99
C ALA A 18 0.36 -9.29 -2.46
N GLN A 19 -0.58 -8.39 -2.69
CA GLN A 19 -1.09 -8.07 -4.01
C GLN A 19 -1.19 -6.57 -4.18
N VAL A 20 -1.04 -6.12 -5.43
CA VAL A 20 -1.21 -4.74 -5.83
C VAL A 20 -2.45 -4.63 -6.68
N MET A 21 -3.32 -3.69 -6.34
CA MET A 21 -4.45 -3.28 -7.16
C MET A 21 -4.17 -1.88 -7.69
N THR A 22 -4.16 -1.71 -9.01
CA THR A 22 -4.08 -0.39 -9.63
C THR A 22 -5.48 0.04 -10.03
N LEU A 23 -5.87 1.24 -9.60
CA LEU A 23 -7.16 1.85 -9.91
C LEU A 23 -6.98 3.35 -10.10
N ASN A 24 -7.39 3.89 -11.25
CA ASN A 24 -7.29 5.33 -11.58
C ASN A 24 -5.90 5.94 -11.34
N GLY A 25 -4.83 5.19 -11.64
CA GLY A 25 -3.44 5.64 -11.43
C GLY A 25 -2.98 5.62 -9.97
N VAL A 26 -3.75 5.01 -9.06
CA VAL A 26 -3.40 4.80 -7.66
C VAL A 26 -3.14 3.32 -7.43
N GLU A 27 -1.99 3.00 -6.84
CA GLU A 27 -1.63 1.64 -6.47
C GLU A 27 -1.99 1.37 -5.02
N PHE A 28 -2.73 0.29 -4.76
CA PHE A 28 -3.09 -0.17 -3.43
C PHE A 28 -2.38 -1.46 -3.10
N LEU A 29 -1.77 -1.52 -1.93
CA LEU A 29 -1.20 -2.73 -1.36
C LEU A 29 -2.25 -3.45 -0.51
N MET A 30 -2.67 -4.63 -0.96
CA MET A 30 -3.40 -5.59 -0.14
C MET A 30 -2.42 -6.58 0.48
N SER A 31 -2.33 -6.59 1.81
CA SER A 31 -1.58 -7.55 2.59
C SER A 31 -2.55 -8.50 3.27
N TYR A 32 -2.47 -9.79 2.93
CA TYR A 32 -3.49 -10.80 3.22
C TYR A 32 -4.84 -10.37 2.64
N SER A 33 -5.73 -9.84 3.48
CA SER A 33 -7.07 -9.37 3.10
C SER A 33 -7.30 -7.89 3.44
N THR A 34 -6.25 -7.16 3.83
CA THR A 34 -6.35 -5.79 4.31
C THR A 34 -5.57 -4.85 3.40
N PHE A 35 -6.16 -3.72 3.03
CA PHE A 35 -5.46 -2.64 2.33
C PHE A 35 -4.64 -1.83 3.33
N VAL A 36 -3.33 -1.96 3.28
CA VAL A 36 -2.42 -1.43 4.31
C VAL A 36 -1.67 -0.18 3.88
N ALA A 37 -1.50 0.04 2.59
CA ALA A 37 -0.82 1.19 2.02
C ALA A 37 -1.35 1.50 0.62
N TYR A 38 -1.13 2.73 0.16
CA TYR A 38 -1.34 3.10 -1.23
C TYR A 38 -0.30 4.12 -1.69
N VAL A 39 -0.09 4.21 -3.00
CA VAL A 39 0.70 5.26 -3.64
C VAL A 39 -0.23 6.08 -4.53
N LYS A 40 -0.21 7.40 -4.35
CA LYS A 40 -0.90 8.37 -5.19
C LYS A 40 0.11 9.42 -5.61
N ASP A 41 0.17 9.74 -6.90
CA ASP A 41 1.09 10.72 -7.46
C ASP A 41 2.56 10.48 -7.05
N GLY A 42 2.96 9.19 -6.98
CA GLY A 42 4.29 8.77 -6.56
C GLY A 42 4.58 8.87 -5.05
N LYS A 43 3.65 9.35 -4.23
CA LYS A 43 3.82 9.48 -2.78
C LYS A 43 3.16 8.31 -2.03
N LEU A 44 3.89 7.73 -1.06
CA LEU A 44 3.42 6.63 -0.24
C LEU A 44 2.59 7.09 0.97
N PHE A 45 1.41 6.50 1.13
CA PHE A 45 0.49 6.75 2.23
C PHE A 45 0.16 5.47 3.00
N LYS A 46 -0.09 5.61 4.29
CA LYS A 46 -0.53 4.54 5.18
C LYS A 46 -2.04 4.44 5.16
N ASN A 47 -2.56 3.22 5.08
CA ASN A 47 -4.00 2.98 5.03
C ASN A 47 -4.55 2.29 6.28
N ASP A 48 -3.72 1.50 6.98
CA ASP A 48 -4.14 0.78 8.19
C ASP A 48 -3.12 0.98 9.32
N GLU A 49 -3.63 1.14 10.55
CA GLU A 49 -2.84 1.28 11.77
C GLU A 49 -2.25 -0.06 12.25
N ARG A 50 -2.96 -1.15 11.99
CA ARG A 50 -2.60 -2.49 12.45
C ARG A 50 -1.77 -3.18 11.40
N TRP A 51 -0.55 -3.54 11.79
CA TRP A 51 0.35 -4.25 10.90
C TRP A 51 1.29 -5.15 11.68
N SER A 52 1.77 -6.19 11.00
CA SER A 52 2.73 -7.16 11.56
C SER A 52 4.11 -6.93 10.96
N MET A 53 5.15 -7.55 11.53
CA MET A 53 6.49 -7.54 10.92
C MET A 53 6.49 -8.06 9.47
N THR A 54 5.62 -9.02 9.14
CA THR A 54 5.45 -9.50 7.76
C THR A 54 4.83 -8.43 6.87
N THR A 55 3.81 -7.72 7.36
CA THR A 55 3.20 -6.59 6.64
C THR A 55 4.23 -5.50 6.35
N GLY A 56 5.16 -5.21 7.27
CA GLY A 56 6.24 -4.25 7.04
C GLY A 56 7.15 -4.62 5.86
N ARG A 57 7.38 -5.92 5.64
CA ARG A 57 8.14 -6.40 4.47
C ARG A 57 7.35 -6.21 3.17
N HIS A 58 6.03 -6.42 3.21
CA HIS A 58 5.16 -6.12 2.07
C HIS A 58 5.19 -4.62 1.74
N ILE A 59 5.06 -3.77 2.76
CA ILE A 59 5.11 -2.30 2.61
C ILE A 59 6.47 -1.87 2.05
N LYS A 60 7.59 -2.43 2.53
CA LYS A 60 8.91 -2.13 1.99
C LYS A 60 9.02 -2.48 0.50
N ALA A 61 8.65 -3.70 0.11
CA ALA A 61 8.70 -4.12 -1.29
C ALA A 61 7.76 -3.30 -2.20
N PHE A 62 6.61 -2.89 -1.67
CA PHE A 62 5.66 -2.02 -2.37
C PHE A 62 6.22 -0.60 -2.52
N SER A 63 6.75 -0.02 -1.43
CA SER A 63 7.42 1.28 -1.41
C SER A 63 8.56 1.32 -2.43
N ASP A 64 9.45 0.32 -2.41
CA ASP A 64 10.61 0.23 -3.32
C ASP A 64 10.20 0.21 -4.79
N ARG A 65 8.99 -0.28 -5.08
CA ARG A 65 8.50 -0.44 -6.45
C ARG A 65 7.74 0.78 -6.98
N PHE A 66 6.97 1.46 -6.13
CA PHE A 66 6.00 2.47 -6.58
C PHE A 66 6.23 3.87 -6.00
N ALA A 67 6.87 3.98 -4.83
CA ALA A 67 7.06 5.27 -4.19
C ALA A 67 8.28 5.99 -4.77
N LEU A 68 8.05 7.22 -5.23
CA LEU A 68 9.08 8.21 -5.56
C LEU A 68 9.29 9.19 -4.40
N GLU A 69 8.27 9.36 -3.55
CA GLU A 69 8.29 10.24 -2.39
C GLU A 69 7.77 9.54 -1.13
N GLY A 70 8.35 9.89 0.01
CA GLY A 70 7.88 9.38 1.31
C GLY A 70 8.07 7.88 1.48
N GLU A 71 9.14 7.32 0.92
CA GLU A 71 9.49 5.90 1.02
C GLU A 71 9.40 5.37 2.46
N TYR A 72 9.08 4.08 2.61
CA TYR A 72 9.02 3.42 3.91
C TYR A 72 10.42 3.33 4.56
N LYS A 73 10.58 3.90 5.75
CA LYS A 73 11.86 3.95 6.49
C LYS A 73 11.89 3.06 7.74
N GLY A 74 10.98 2.08 7.82
CA GLY A 74 10.92 1.12 8.92
C GLY A 74 9.79 1.39 9.92
N LYS A 75 9.76 0.57 10.99
CA LYS A 75 8.65 0.53 11.95
C LYS A 75 8.29 1.89 12.55
N ARG A 76 9.28 2.61 13.06
CA ARG A 76 9.07 3.90 13.74
C ARG A 76 8.50 4.97 12.81
N ASP A 77 8.95 4.98 11.55
CA ASP A 77 8.41 5.86 10.51
C ASP A 77 6.95 5.52 10.20
N TRP A 78 6.66 4.24 9.97
CA TRP A 78 5.30 3.81 9.62
C TRP A 78 4.28 3.97 10.76
N ASP A 79 4.69 3.70 11.99
CA ASP A 79 3.83 3.90 13.17
C ASP A 79 3.44 5.37 13.36
N ALA A 80 4.32 6.31 12.99
CA ALA A 80 4.09 7.74 13.14
C ALA A 80 3.19 8.35 12.04
N ARG A 81 2.94 7.63 10.92
CA ARG A 81 2.09 8.13 9.84
C ARG A 81 0.61 8.03 10.20
N PRO A 82 -0.22 9.02 9.79
CA PRO A 82 -1.66 8.90 9.87
C PRO A 82 -2.16 7.82 8.91
N ALA A 83 -3.18 7.06 9.32
CA ALA A 83 -3.85 6.08 8.47
C ALA A 83 -5.11 6.69 7.84
N SER A 84 -5.29 6.49 6.53
CA SER A 84 -6.45 7.03 5.80
C SER A 84 -7.68 6.12 5.80
N HIS A 85 -7.54 4.81 6.05
CA HIS A 85 -8.66 3.85 6.04
C HIS A 85 -9.52 3.83 4.76
N ILE A 86 -8.89 4.09 3.62
CA ILE A 86 -9.52 4.09 2.31
C ILE A 86 -9.90 2.67 1.89
N ASN A 87 -11.14 2.51 1.45
CA ASN A 87 -11.57 1.34 0.70
C ASN A 87 -11.53 1.64 -0.81
N PRO A 88 -10.66 0.98 -1.60
CA PRO A 88 -10.49 1.28 -3.01
C PRO A 88 -11.74 1.02 -3.86
N VAL A 89 -12.74 0.30 -3.35
CA VAL A 89 -14.03 0.15 -4.04
C VAL A 89 -14.72 1.50 -4.22
N PHE A 90 -14.57 2.45 -3.29
CA PHE A 90 -15.20 3.76 -3.42
C PHE A 90 -14.63 4.58 -4.59
N LEU A 91 -13.37 4.36 -4.98
CA LEU A 91 -12.75 5.01 -6.13
C LEU A 91 -13.31 4.56 -7.48
N ILE A 92 -14.02 3.43 -7.53
CA ILE A 92 -14.73 2.98 -8.73
C ILE A 92 -15.97 3.85 -8.95
N VAL A 93 -16.62 4.27 -7.86
CA VAL A 93 -17.87 5.02 -7.89
C VAL A 93 -17.63 6.52 -7.91
N ASP A 94 -16.58 6.99 -7.21
CA ASP A 94 -16.15 8.37 -7.17
C ASP A 94 -14.61 8.46 -7.23
N PRO A 95 -14.03 8.77 -8.40
CA PRO A 95 -12.59 8.94 -8.54
C PRO A 95 -11.98 10.04 -7.65
N ALA A 96 -12.79 11.01 -7.19
CA ALA A 96 -12.35 12.08 -6.31
C ALA A 96 -12.38 11.70 -4.82
N TYR A 97 -12.78 10.47 -4.46
CA TYR A 97 -12.91 10.02 -3.08
C TYR A 97 -11.64 10.26 -2.24
N LEU A 98 -10.47 10.04 -2.83
CA LEU A 98 -9.17 10.25 -2.16
C LEU A 98 -8.85 11.72 -1.85
N ASP A 99 -9.51 12.67 -2.50
CA ASP A 99 -9.29 14.10 -2.30
C ASP A 99 -10.23 14.73 -1.26
N ASN A 100 -11.27 13.99 -0.86
CA ASN A 100 -12.29 14.43 0.09
C ASN A 100 -11.94 14.09 1.56
N ASP A 101 -10.93 13.25 1.80
CA ASP A 101 -10.58 12.73 3.13
C ASP A 101 -9.57 13.63 3.89
N LYS A 102 -9.73 14.96 3.76
CA LYS A 102 -8.91 15.98 4.43
C LYS A 102 -9.58 16.53 5.70
#